data_AF-A0A5V0LEB1-F1
#
_entry.id   AF-A0A5V0LEB1-F1
#
_cell.length_a   1.000
_cell.length_b   1.000
_cell.length_c   1.000
_cell.angle_alpha   90.00
_cell.angle_beta   90.00
_cell.angle_gamma   90.00
#
_symmetry.space_group_name_H-M   'P 1'
#
loop_
_entity.id
_entity.type
_entity.pdbx_description
1 polymer ?
#
loop_
_entity_poly.entity_id
_entity_poly.type
_entity_poly.pdbx_seq_one_letter_code
_entity_poly.pdbx_strand_id
1 'polypeptide(L)'
;MRALQSINDQTFKKINIIIFCMEEELKCHNVDDFYLKELSNIYSVIYDESCIFNAIKMSESNYLCFMDDDDSWAPEYVSRLLSVLANIQSTYSSVNAIACHTNKVAEIAENNRIIINSTQPWNHYLNAGPVSFDVIYYRNSIPLSSCLFDKNSVIDMIESHKLSSPAFFWPFFIH
;
A
#
# COMPACT_ATOMS: atom_id res chain seq x y z
N MET A 1 -11.03 -8.45 -4.50
CA MET A 1 -10.78 -8.74 -5.94
C MET A 1 -10.30 -7.51 -6.71
N ARG A 2 -10.96 -6.35 -6.57
CA ARG A 2 -10.56 -5.08 -7.23
C ARG A 2 -9.12 -4.65 -6.92
N ALA A 3 -8.69 -4.76 -5.67
CA ALA A 3 -7.31 -4.49 -5.24
C ALA A 3 -6.28 -5.26 -6.08
N LEU A 4 -6.35 -6.60 -6.09
CA LEU A 4 -5.45 -7.46 -6.86
C LEU A 4 -5.51 -7.19 -8.37
N GLN A 5 -6.70 -6.95 -8.91
CA GLN A 5 -6.85 -6.59 -10.33
C GLN A 5 -6.11 -5.28 -10.64
N SER A 6 -6.24 -4.25 -9.79
CA SER A 6 -5.56 -2.97 -9.99
C SER A 6 -4.03 -3.07 -9.91
N ILE A 7 -3.49 -4.04 -9.14
CA ILE A 7 -2.07 -4.38 -9.14
C ILE A 7 -1.68 -5.05 -10.46
N ASN A 8 -2.46 -6.03 -10.92
CA ASN A 8 -2.18 -6.74 -12.18
C ASN A 8 -2.21 -5.80 -13.40
N ASP A 9 -3.10 -4.80 -13.36
CA ASP A 9 -3.28 -3.80 -14.41
C ASP A 9 -2.19 -2.71 -14.39
N GLN A 10 -1.26 -2.73 -13.42
CA GLN A 10 -0.15 -1.77 -13.38
C GLN A 10 0.69 -1.83 -14.66
N THR A 11 1.09 -0.68 -15.18
CA THR A 11 2.04 -0.59 -16.29
C THR A 11 3.43 -1.07 -15.89
N PHE A 12 3.79 -0.91 -14.62
CA PHE A 12 5.00 -1.46 -14.04
C PHE A 12 4.77 -2.94 -13.65
N LYS A 13 5.57 -3.86 -14.19
CA LYS A 13 5.34 -5.30 -14.05
C LYS A 13 6.23 -6.02 -13.02
N LYS A 14 7.29 -5.38 -12.52
CA LYS A 14 8.22 -6.00 -11.56
C LYS A 14 7.70 -5.84 -10.13
N ILE A 15 6.53 -6.40 -9.85
CA ILE A 15 5.84 -6.29 -8.55
C ILE A 15 5.80 -7.68 -7.91
N ASN A 16 6.28 -7.76 -6.67
CA ASN A 16 6.10 -8.91 -5.79
C ASN A 16 4.96 -8.60 -4.82
N ILE A 17 4.00 -9.50 -4.69
CA ILE A 17 2.81 -9.32 -3.86
C ILE A 17 2.94 -10.20 -2.62
N ILE A 18 2.69 -9.64 -1.44
CA ILE A 18 2.55 -10.41 -0.20
C ILE A 18 1.15 -10.15 0.31
N ILE A 19 0.33 -11.18 0.37
CA ILE A 19 -1.04 -11.11 0.86
C ILE A 19 -1.02 -11.61 2.30
N PHE A 20 -1.48 -10.77 3.21
CA PHE A 20 -1.70 -11.16 4.59
C PHE A 20 -3.19 -11.41 4.82
N CYS A 21 -3.53 -12.63 5.25
CA CYS A 21 -4.90 -13.01 5.55
C CYS A 21 -5.04 -13.22 7.06
N MET A 22 -5.94 -12.46 7.69
CA MET A 22 -6.27 -12.65 9.10
C MET A 22 -7.04 -13.97 9.29
N GLU A 23 -6.66 -14.77 10.31
CA GLU A 23 -7.15 -16.14 10.53
C GLU A 23 -8.69 -16.29 10.61
N GLU A 24 -9.44 -15.23 10.91
CA GLU A 24 -10.91 -15.26 10.95
C GLU A 24 -11.54 -15.34 9.54
N GLU A 25 -10.88 -14.84 8.51
CA GLU A 25 -11.40 -14.82 7.12
C GLU A 25 -11.29 -16.19 6.43
N LEU A 26 -10.31 -17.01 6.84
CA LEU A 26 -10.09 -18.37 6.36
C LEU A 26 -11.23 -19.34 6.70
N LYS A 27 -12.00 -19.06 7.76
CA LYS A 27 -13.15 -19.91 8.15
C LYS A 27 -14.39 -19.65 7.31
N CYS A 28 -14.51 -18.50 6.66
CA CYS A 28 -15.71 -18.12 5.92
C CYS A 28 -15.62 -18.37 4.41
N HIS A 29 -14.43 -18.33 3.80
CA HIS A 29 -14.35 -18.41 2.34
C HIS A 29 -13.18 -19.28 1.87
N ASN A 30 -13.48 -20.23 0.97
CA ASN A 30 -12.53 -20.67 -0.04
C ASN A 30 -12.10 -19.41 -0.80
N VAL A 31 -11.07 -18.71 -0.32
CA VAL A 31 -10.55 -17.49 -0.94
C VAL A 31 -10.35 -17.80 -2.41
N ASP A 32 -11.09 -17.07 -3.27
CA ASP A 32 -11.36 -17.41 -4.66
C ASP A 32 -10.11 -17.91 -5.41
N ASP A 33 -10.04 -19.23 -5.49
CA ASP A 33 -8.98 -20.05 -6.07
C ASP A 33 -8.66 -19.67 -7.53
N PHE A 34 -9.57 -18.95 -8.20
CA PHE A 34 -9.46 -18.57 -9.61
C PHE A 34 -8.48 -17.42 -9.85
N TYR A 35 -8.59 -16.31 -9.12
CA TYR A 35 -7.73 -15.13 -9.32
C TYR A 35 -6.32 -15.34 -8.75
N LEU A 36 -6.23 -16.05 -7.64
CA LEU A 36 -4.96 -16.51 -7.10
C LEU A 36 -4.26 -17.47 -8.09
N LYS A 37 -4.98 -18.31 -8.84
CA LYS A 37 -4.35 -19.10 -9.91
C LYS A 37 -3.75 -18.25 -11.02
N GLU A 38 -4.40 -17.17 -11.45
CA GLU A 38 -3.86 -16.26 -12.48
C GLU A 38 -2.62 -15.49 -12.00
N LEU A 39 -2.52 -15.21 -10.71
CA LEU A 39 -1.39 -14.48 -10.12
C LEU A 39 -0.30 -15.40 -9.53
N SER A 40 -0.44 -16.72 -9.66
CA SER A 40 0.32 -17.76 -8.91
C SER A 40 1.85 -17.65 -8.95
N ASN A 41 2.42 -16.91 -9.91
CA ASN A 41 3.85 -16.71 -10.03
C ASN A 41 4.39 -15.46 -9.32
N ILE A 42 3.52 -14.58 -8.77
CA ILE A 42 3.91 -13.25 -8.28
C ILE A 42 3.41 -12.91 -6.86
N TYR A 43 2.73 -13.83 -6.16
CA TYR A 43 2.34 -13.62 -4.77
C TYR A 43 2.79 -14.71 -3.80
N SER A 44 2.96 -14.32 -2.53
CA SER A 44 3.00 -15.20 -1.38
C SER A 44 1.87 -14.86 -0.41
N VAL A 45 1.32 -15.87 0.26
CA VAL A 45 0.27 -15.68 1.28
C VAL A 45 0.85 -15.97 2.65
N ILE A 46 0.60 -15.08 3.59
CA ILE A 46 1.02 -15.16 4.98
C ILE A 46 -0.22 -15.14 5.85
N TYR A 47 -0.26 -16.02 6.85
CA TYR A 47 -1.34 -16.14 7.81
C TYR A 47 -0.92 -15.74 9.22
N ASP A 48 0.38 -15.89 9.50
CA ASP A 48 0.97 -15.49 10.77
C ASP A 48 1.52 -14.07 10.65
N GLU A 49 0.94 -13.16 11.43
CA GLU A 49 1.32 -11.76 11.52
C GLU A 49 2.82 -11.59 11.80
N SER A 50 3.41 -12.47 12.62
CA SER A 50 4.83 -12.43 12.99
C SER A 50 5.78 -12.68 11.79
N CYS A 51 5.25 -13.28 10.72
CA CYS A 51 6.02 -13.61 9.52
C CYS A 51 6.09 -12.47 8.50
N ILE A 52 5.28 -11.40 8.64
CA ILE A 52 5.24 -10.29 7.68
C ILE A 52 6.59 -9.58 7.59
N PHE A 53 7.18 -9.22 8.73
CA PHE A 53 8.44 -8.50 8.73
C PHE A 53 9.58 -9.35 8.16
N ASN A 54 9.57 -10.66 8.43
CA ASN A 54 10.53 -11.58 7.80
C ASN A 54 10.35 -11.63 6.28
N ALA A 55 9.11 -11.68 5.79
CA ALA A 55 8.83 -11.67 4.36
C ALA A 55 9.26 -10.35 3.68
N ILE A 56 9.04 -9.21 4.35
CA ILE A 56 9.54 -7.91 3.90
C ILE A 56 11.07 -7.93 3.80
N LYS A 57 11.76 -8.40 4.85
CA LYS A 57 13.23 -8.46 4.90
C LYS A 57 13.82 -9.39 3.83
N MET A 58 13.19 -10.54 3.61
CA MET A 58 13.64 -11.53 2.61
C MET A 58 13.30 -11.13 1.17
N SER A 59 12.41 -10.16 0.96
CA SER A 59 12.05 -9.69 -0.37
C SER A 59 13.24 -9.01 -1.06
N GLU A 60 13.45 -9.32 -2.33
CA GLU A 60 14.44 -8.64 -3.19
C GLU A 60 13.98 -7.26 -3.67
N SER A 61 12.75 -6.84 -3.33
CA SER A 61 12.21 -5.53 -3.71
C SER A 61 13.02 -4.39 -3.10
N ASN A 62 13.15 -3.27 -3.82
CA ASN A 62 13.78 -2.04 -3.29
C ASN A 62 12.78 -1.12 -2.61
N TYR A 63 11.50 -1.24 -2.99
CA TYR A 63 10.42 -0.38 -2.51
C TYR A 63 9.25 -1.21 -2.00
N LEU A 64 8.48 -0.62 -1.11
CA LEU A 64 7.29 -1.21 -0.50
C LEU A 64 6.10 -0.28 -0.68
N CYS A 65 4.94 -0.91 -0.90
CA CYS A 65 3.63 -0.28 -0.80
C CYS A 65 2.76 -1.18 0.06
N PHE A 66 1.84 -0.57 0.80
CA PHE A 66 0.78 -1.29 1.50
C PHE A 66 -0.53 -0.96 0.81
N MET A 67 -1.49 -1.87 0.85
CA MET A 67 -2.80 -1.63 0.24
C MET A 67 -3.82 -2.49 0.97
N ASP A 68 -4.94 -1.88 1.33
CA ASP A 68 -6.08 -2.59 1.88
C ASP A 68 -6.84 -3.31 0.74
N ASP A 69 -7.63 -4.32 1.06
CA ASP A 69 -8.28 -5.19 0.08
C ASP A 69 -9.45 -4.52 -0.67
N ASP A 70 -9.96 -3.40 -0.13
CA ASP A 70 -11.01 -2.57 -0.69
C ASP A 70 -10.50 -1.34 -1.48
N ASP A 71 -9.20 -1.05 -1.41
CA ASP A 71 -8.55 0.02 -2.17
C ASP A 71 -8.19 -0.40 -3.62
N SER A 72 -7.83 0.58 -4.45
CA SER A 72 -7.37 0.34 -5.82
C SER A 72 -6.43 1.42 -6.34
N TRP A 73 -5.52 1.03 -7.22
CA TRP A 73 -4.57 1.95 -7.85
C TRP A 73 -4.90 2.25 -9.32
N ALA A 74 -4.58 3.46 -9.76
CA ALA A 74 -4.54 3.78 -11.18
C ALA A 74 -3.43 2.96 -11.87
N PRO A 75 -3.59 2.55 -13.15
CA PRO A 75 -2.62 1.69 -13.85
C PRO A 75 -1.18 2.21 -13.84
N GLU A 76 -0.99 3.53 -13.80
CA GLU A 76 0.32 4.16 -13.83
C GLU A 76 0.92 4.46 -12.45
N TYR A 77 0.20 4.14 -11.36
CA TYR A 77 0.56 4.48 -9.98
C TYR A 77 2.03 4.18 -9.66
N VAL A 78 2.44 2.90 -9.73
CA VAL A 78 3.79 2.50 -9.34
C VAL A 78 4.86 3.19 -10.20
N SER A 79 4.66 3.21 -11.53
CA SER A 79 5.61 3.82 -12.45
C SER A 79 5.81 5.33 -12.20
N ARG A 80 4.73 6.04 -11.87
CA ARG A 80 4.78 7.48 -11.58
C ARG A 80 5.43 7.77 -10.24
N LEU A 81 5.05 7.04 -9.18
CA LEU A 81 5.64 7.26 -7.86
C LEU A 81 7.14 7.00 -7.88
N LEU A 82 7.60 5.92 -8.52
CA LEU A 82 9.03 5.64 -8.68
C LEU A 82 9.76 6.74 -9.44
N SER A 83 9.20 7.21 -10.56
CA SER A 83 9.82 8.29 -11.35
C SER A 83 9.90 9.60 -10.57
N VAL A 84 8.85 9.95 -9.82
CA VAL A 84 8.83 11.20 -9.04
C VAL A 84 9.75 11.08 -7.82
N LEU A 85 9.77 9.94 -7.12
CA LEU A 85 10.68 9.71 -6.00
C LEU A 85 12.13 9.83 -6.44
N ALA A 86 12.52 9.17 -7.54
CA ALA A 86 13.88 9.26 -8.08
C ALA A 86 14.28 10.70 -8.42
N ASN A 87 13.35 11.48 -8.99
CA ASN A 87 13.58 12.89 -9.29
C ASN A 87 13.75 13.72 -8.00
N ILE A 88 12.88 13.52 -7.01
CA ILE A 88 12.97 14.23 -5.73
C ILE A 88 14.27 13.87 -5.01
N GLN A 89 14.66 12.59 -4.99
CA GLN A 89 15.90 12.12 -4.36
C GLN A 89 17.17 12.71 -4.99
N SER A 90 17.11 13.10 -6.27
CA SER A 90 18.22 13.83 -6.91
C SER A 90 18.45 15.22 -6.31
N THR A 91 17.43 15.82 -5.71
CA THR A 91 17.47 17.14 -5.06
C THR A 91 17.56 17.00 -3.53
N TYR A 92 16.82 16.06 -2.96
CA TYR A 92 16.69 15.80 -1.53
C TYR A 92 16.95 14.31 -1.25
N SER A 93 18.22 13.94 -1.12
CA SER A 93 18.65 12.55 -0.97
C SER A 93 18.14 11.85 0.31
N SER A 94 17.60 12.62 1.27
CA SER A 94 17.01 12.10 2.50
C SER A 94 15.54 11.69 2.37
N VAL A 95 14.91 11.91 1.20
CA VAL A 95 13.51 11.54 0.99
C VAL A 95 13.42 10.05 0.69
N ASN A 96 12.81 9.31 1.61
CA ASN A 96 12.68 7.84 1.53
C ASN A 96 11.24 7.37 1.35
N ALA A 97 10.29 8.28 1.19
CA ALA A 97 8.90 7.98 0.95
C ALA A 97 8.26 9.04 0.07
N ILE A 98 7.26 8.64 -0.71
CA ILE A 98 6.40 9.55 -1.47
C ILE A 98 4.96 9.09 -1.35
N ALA A 99 4.04 10.06 -1.28
CA ALA A 99 2.61 9.82 -1.33
C ALA A 99 2.00 10.53 -2.53
N CYS A 100 0.91 10.00 -3.07
CA CYS A 100 0.14 10.67 -4.11
C CYS A 100 -1.19 11.22 -3.57
N HIS A 101 -1.82 12.08 -4.37
CA HIS A 101 -3.20 12.46 -4.11
C HIS A 101 -4.14 11.28 -4.33
N THR A 102 -5.18 11.18 -3.52
CA THR A 102 -6.19 10.11 -3.55
C THR A 102 -7.60 10.66 -3.45
N ASN A 103 -8.52 9.90 -4.04
CA ASN A 103 -9.94 10.11 -3.87
C ASN A 103 -10.50 9.07 -2.91
N LYS A 104 -11.41 9.51 -2.03
CA LYS A 104 -12.28 8.62 -1.27
C LYS A 104 -13.48 8.26 -2.12
N VAL A 105 -13.72 6.96 -2.30
CA VAL A 105 -14.86 6.43 -3.04
C VAL A 105 -15.85 5.83 -2.05
N ALA A 106 -17.12 6.26 -2.11
CA ALA A 106 -18.19 5.63 -1.34
C ALA A 106 -19.02 4.77 -2.28
N GLU A 107 -19.28 3.53 -1.87
CA GLU A 107 -19.97 2.54 -2.66
C GLU A 107 -21.24 2.06 -1.96
N ILE A 108 -22.23 1.67 -2.76
CA ILE A 108 -23.46 1.05 -2.28
C ILE A 108 -23.60 -0.31 -2.94
N ALA A 109 -23.89 -1.33 -2.14
CA ALA A 109 -24.24 -2.66 -2.61
C ALA A 109 -25.76 -2.74 -2.80
N GLU A 110 -26.23 -2.76 -4.05
CA GLU A 110 -27.64 -2.87 -4.41
C GLU A 110 -27.84 -3.95 -5.48
N ASN A 111 -28.80 -4.86 -5.27
CA ASN A 111 -29.17 -5.90 -6.23
C ASN A 111 -27.97 -6.74 -6.74
N ASN A 112 -27.07 -7.14 -5.83
CA ASN A 112 -25.82 -7.86 -6.14
C ASN A 112 -24.87 -7.09 -7.09
N ARG A 113 -24.96 -5.76 -7.11
CA ARG A 113 -24.02 -4.89 -7.83
C ARG A 113 -23.41 -3.89 -6.85
N ILE A 114 -22.13 -3.62 -7.04
CA ILE A 114 -21.45 -2.51 -6.39
C ILE A 114 -21.59 -1.29 -7.29
N ILE A 115 -22.17 -0.21 -6.76
CA ILE A 115 -22.38 1.05 -7.46
C ILE A 115 -21.58 2.13 -6.74
N ILE A 116 -20.79 2.89 -7.49
CA ILE A 116 -20.11 4.07 -6.97
C ILE A 116 -21.17 5.14 -6.69
N ASN A 117 -21.37 5.43 -5.40
CA ASN A 117 -22.31 6.45 -4.95
C ASN A 117 -21.67 7.85 -4.98
N SER A 118 -20.41 7.97 -4.54
CA SER A 118 -19.69 9.24 -4.64
C SER A 118 -18.18 9.04 -4.73
N THR A 119 -17.50 10.04 -5.28
CA THR A 119 -16.05 10.14 -5.30
C THR A 119 -15.68 11.56 -4.90
N GLN A 120 -14.83 11.69 -3.89
CA GLN A 120 -14.41 12.99 -3.37
C GLN A 120 -12.89 13.02 -3.15
N PRO A 121 -12.22 14.14 -3.44
CA PRO A 121 -10.82 14.33 -3.09
C PRO A 121 -10.60 14.11 -1.59
N TRP A 122 -9.64 13.27 -1.21
CA TRP A 122 -9.28 13.08 0.21
C TRP A 122 -8.22 14.09 0.62
N ASN A 123 -7.03 14.01 0.04
CA ASN A 123 -5.83 14.74 0.47
C ASN A 123 -5.40 15.86 -0.50
N HIS A 124 -6.27 16.24 -1.43
CA HIS A 124 -5.96 17.20 -2.49
C HIS A 124 -5.79 18.65 -1.99
N TYR A 125 -6.11 18.92 -0.72
CA TYR A 125 -5.81 20.20 -0.09
C TYR A 125 -4.30 20.35 0.23
N LEU A 126 -3.53 19.27 0.11
CA LEU A 126 -2.07 19.29 0.24
C LEU A 126 -1.43 19.71 -1.07
N ASN A 127 -0.49 20.65 -1.01
CA ASN A 127 0.34 21.01 -2.16
C ASN A 127 1.35 19.89 -2.46
N ALA A 128 1.72 19.75 -3.73
CA ALA A 128 2.83 18.89 -4.11
C ALA A 128 4.15 19.43 -3.54
N GLY A 129 4.97 18.54 -2.96
CA GLY A 129 6.25 18.88 -2.37
C GLY A 129 6.44 18.24 -1.00
N PRO A 130 7.46 18.67 -0.24
CA PRO A 130 7.67 18.22 1.13
C PRO A 130 6.45 18.52 2.00
N VAL A 131 5.99 17.53 2.74
CA VAL A 131 4.88 17.66 3.70
C VAL A 131 5.47 17.74 5.10
N SER A 132 5.03 18.72 5.91
CA SER A 132 5.47 18.79 7.29
C SER A 132 4.86 17.67 8.11
N PHE A 133 5.60 17.21 9.10
CA PHE A 133 5.17 16.15 10.00
C PHE A 133 3.83 16.46 10.69
N ASP A 134 3.62 17.71 11.12
CA ASP A 134 2.37 18.15 11.75
C ASP A 134 1.14 17.91 10.86
N VAL A 135 1.31 18.04 9.55
CA VAL A 135 0.23 17.82 8.57
C VAL A 135 -0.09 16.34 8.40
N ILE A 136 0.94 15.48 8.51
CA ILE A 136 0.76 14.03 8.47
C ILE A 136 0.04 13.56 9.74
N TYR A 137 0.46 14.06 10.91
CA TYR A 137 -0.13 13.73 12.21
C TYR A 137 -1.57 14.23 12.35
N TYR A 138 -1.85 15.45 11.88
CA TYR A 138 -3.16 16.04 11.97
C TYR A 138 -4.08 15.51 10.87
N ARG A 139 -5.17 14.79 11.25
CA ARG A 139 -6.30 14.36 10.40
C ARG A 139 -6.16 13.08 9.57
N ASN A 140 -5.14 12.24 9.78
CA ASN A 140 -4.98 11.03 8.96
C ASN A 140 -5.04 11.40 7.46
N SER A 141 -4.22 12.41 7.13
CA SER A 141 -4.34 13.20 5.91
C SER A 141 -3.81 12.49 4.67
N ILE A 142 -3.05 11.41 4.84
CA ILE A 142 -2.41 10.65 3.77
C ILE A 142 -2.73 9.18 4.03
N PRO A 143 -3.57 8.53 3.20
CA PRO A 143 -3.84 7.11 3.37
C PRO A 143 -2.59 6.30 3.04
N LEU A 144 -2.35 5.23 3.80
CA LEU A 144 -1.17 4.38 3.64
C LEU A 144 -1.09 3.76 2.23
N SER A 145 -2.23 3.43 1.64
CA SER A 145 -2.34 2.91 0.28
C SER A 145 -1.90 3.85 -0.83
N SER A 146 -1.70 5.14 -0.51
CA SER A 146 -1.17 6.13 -1.44
C SER A 146 0.35 6.27 -1.42
N CYS A 147 1.02 5.54 -0.53
CA CYS A 147 2.43 5.70 -0.26
C CYS A 147 3.30 4.63 -0.93
N LEU A 148 4.49 5.06 -1.35
CA LEU A 148 5.59 4.21 -1.74
C LEU A 148 6.81 4.55 -0.88
N PHE A 149 7.39 3.53 -0.26
CA PHE A 149 8.50 3.65 0.68
C PHE A 149 9.74 2.96 0.15
N ASP A 150 10.91 3.52 0.45
CA ASP A 150 12.17 2.78 0.41
C ASP A 150 12.13 1.64 1.43
N LYS A 151 12.42 0.42 0.98
CA LYS A 151 12.31 -0.78 1.84
C LYS A 151 13.24 -0.72 3.04
N ASN A 152 14.48 -0.26 2.85
CA ASN A 152 15.48 -0.27 3.92
C ASN A 152 15.07 0.71 5.03
N SER A 153 14.52 1.86 4.66
CA SER A 153 13.98 2.83 5.62
C SER A 153 12.84 2.26 6.46
N VAL A 154 11.99 1.42 5.88
CA VAL A 154 10.94 0.68 6.62
C VAL A 154 11.56 -0.35 7.56
N ILE A 155 12.56 -1.11 7.11
CA ILE A 155 13.26 -2.11 7.94
C ILE A 155 13.95 -1.44 9.13
N ASP A 156 14.69 -0.36 8.91
CA ASP A 156 15.40 0.39 9.95
C ASP A 156 14.42 0.89 11.03
N MET A 157 13.23 1.34 10.60
CA MET A 157 12.18 1.78 11.51
C MET A 157 11.62 0.61 12.34
N ILE A 158 11.30 -0.54 11.71
CA ILE A 158 10.82 -1.75 12.39
C ILE A 158 11.81 -2.18 13.48
N GLU A 159 13.10 -2.21 13.14
CA GLU A 159 14.16 -2.66 14.05
C GLU A 159 14.42 -1.67 15.18
N SER A 160 14.50 -0.37 14.88
CA SER A 160 14.75 0.68 15.87
C SER A 160 13.64 0.78 16.92
N HIS A 161 12.38 0.58 16.51
CA HIS A 161 11.22 0.65 17.40
C HIS A 161 10.78 -0.73 17.94
N LYS A 162 11.50 -1.81 17.57
CA LYS A 162 11.18 -3.18 17.95
C LYS A 162 9.71 -3.53 17.67
N LEU A 163 9.20 -3.10 16.52
CA LEU A 163 7.83 -3.39 16.13
C LEU A 163 7.65 -4.90 16.00
N SER A 164 6.55 -5.40 16.56
CA SER A 164 6.20 -6.83 16.54
C SER A 164 4.89 -7.12 15.80
N SER A 165 4.18 -6.09 15.33
CA SER A 165 2.91 -6.22 14.61
C SER A 165 2.78 -5.17 13.48
N PRO A 166 2.36 -5.56 12.27
CA PRO A 166 2.00 -4.71 11.13
C PRO A 166 0.78 -3.80 11.36
N ALA A 167 -0.10 -4.08 12.33
CA ALA A 167 -1.22 -3.18 12.64
C ALA A 167 -0.74 -1.74 13.02
N PHE A 168 0.56 -1.61 13.29
CA PHE A 168 1.27 -0.38 13.56
C PHE A 168 1.96 0.22 12.31
N PHE A 169 1.38 0.17 11.11
CA PHE A 169 1.93 1.00 10.02
C PHE A 169 1.73 2.53 10.26
N TRP A 170 0.94 2.91 11.28
CA TRP A 170 0.77 4.30 11.73
C TRP A 170 2.07 5.00 12.13
N PRO A 171 2.98 4.40 12.92
CA PRO A 171 4.25 5.04 13.27
C PRO A 171 5.22 5.30 12.11
N PHE A 172 5.07 4.74 10.89
CA PHE A 172 5.91 5.13 9.73
C PHE A 172 5.65 6.57 9.27
N PHE A 173 4.55 7.15 9.72
CA PHE A 173 4.20 8.55 9.50
C PHE A 173 4.59 9.45 10.69
N ILE A 174 5.06 8.87 11.81
CA ILE A 174 5.18 9.53 13.12
C ILE A 174 6.64 9.58 13.64
N HIS A 175 7.67 9.29 12.83
CA HIS A 175 9.07 9.45 13.23
C HIS A 175 9.91 10.27 12.25
#